data_AF-A0A210PDT8-F1
#
_entry.id   AF-A0A210PDT8-F1
#
_cell.length_a   1.000
_cell.length_b   1.000
_cell.length_c   1.000
_cell.angle_alpha   90.00
_cell.angle_beta   90.00
_cell.angle_gamma   90.00
#
_symmetry.space_group_name_H-M   'P 1'
#
loop_
_entity.id
_entity.type
_entity.pdbx_description
1 polymer ?
#
loop_
_entity_poly.entity_id
_entity_poly.type
_entity_poly.pdbx_seq_one_letter_code
_entity_poly.pdbx_strand_id
1 'polypeptide(L)'
;MLQSCQTKPHNLPIVETTIEREKITLERRCEEEVKKRDMKIILDLDQKVMDQQVMLERAGVPGFFVTNKRQDIQLQMYLLEFIQRLSHMDIPS
;
A
#
# COMPACT_ATOMS: atom_id res chain seq x y z
N MET A 1 47.38 -19.80 20.74
CA MET A 1 47.22 -18.85 19.61
C MET A 1 45.82 -18.21 19.66
N LEU A 2 45.45 -17.60 20.78
CA LEU A 2 44.16 -16.89 20.99
C LEU A 2 44.43 -15.61 21.79
N GLN A 3 45.34 -14.78 21.29
CA GLN A 3 45.74 -13.55 21.98
C GLN A 3 46.03 -12.40 21.02
N SER A 4 45.37 -12.39 19.86
CA SER A 4 45.46 -11.30 18.87
C SER A 4 44.23 -10.41 18.82
N CYS A 5 43.18 -10.70 19.59
CA CYS A 5 42.06 -9.79 19.82
C CYS A 5 42.23 -9.06 21.17
N GLN A 6 43.40 -8.45 21.40
CA GLN A 6 43.48 -7.36 22.37
C GLN A 6 42.72 -6.18 21.77
N THR A 7 41.51 -5.99 22.26
CA THR A 7 40.65 -4.84 21.96
C THR A 7 41.40 -3.56 22.29
N LYS A 8 41.90 -2.92 21.24
CA LYS A 8 42.42 -1.55 21.30
C LYS A 8 41.25 -0.62 21.66
N PRO A 9 41.24 0.07 22.82
CA PRO A 9 40.10 0.90 23.25
C PRO A 9 39.78 2.05 22.29
N HIS A 10 40.69 2.37 21.38
CA HIS A 10 40.55 3.37 20.31
C HIS A 10 39.74 2.89 19.10
N ASN A 11 39.51 1.58 18.95
CA ASN A 11 38.66 1.04 17.88
C ASN A 11 37.17 1.01 18.27
N LEU A 12 36.85 0.96 19.56
CA LEU A 12 35.45 0.94 20.03
C LEU A 12 34.66 2.17 19.56
N PRO A 13 35.16 3.42 19.74
CA PRO A 13 34.44 4.62 19.33
C PRO A 13 34.22 4.68 17.81
N ILE A 14 35.17 4.16 17.03
CA ILE A 14 35.07 4.12 15.56
C ILE A 14 33.99 3.13 15.14
N VAL A 15 33.95 1.95 15.77
CA VAL A 15 32.94 0.92 15.51
C VAL A 15 31.56 1.42 15.94
N GLU A 16 31.42 2.03 17.11
CA GLU A 16 30.17 2.64 17.59
C GLU A 16 29.66 3.73 16.64
N THR A 17 30.54 4.63 16.18
CA THR A 17 30.18 5.67 15.21
C THR A 17 29.76 5.09 13.87
N THR A 18 30.39 3.99 13.44
CA THR A 18 30.04 3.30 12.19
C THR A 18 28.67 2.62 12.31
N ILE A 19 28.42 1.92 13.41
CA ILE A 19 27.13 1.27 13.71
C ILE A 19 26.01 2.31 13.75
N GLU A 20 26.21 3.45 14.42
CA GLU A 20 25.16 4.48 14.49
C GLU A 20 24.85 5.08 13.11
N ARG A 21 25.87 5.29 12.27
CA ARG A 21 25.65 5.73 10.88
C ARG A 21 24.90 4.70 10.04
N GLU A 22 25.27 3.43 10.18
CA GLU A 22 24.59 2.33 9.49
C GLU A 22 23.14 2.20 9.95
N LYS A 23 22.89 2.30 11.26
CA LYS A 23 21.56 2.31 11.84
C LYS A 23 20.70 3.45 11.28
N ILE A 24 21.18 4.69 11.30
CA ILE A 24 20.47 5.84 10.71
C ILE A 24 20.18 5.62 9.23
N THR A 25 21.14 5.05 8.50
CA THR A 25 20.98 4.74 7.07
C THR A 25 19.90 3.69 6.83
N LEU A 26 19.87 2.64 7.66
CA LEU A 26 18.87 1.58 7.62
C LEU A 26 17.48 2.09 7.98
N GLU A 27 17.38 2.91 9.04
CA GLU A 27 16.12 3.54 9.47
C GLU A 27 15.54 4.41 8.35
N ARG A 28 16.36 5.29 7.76
CA ARG A 28 15.94 6.11 6.61
C ARG A 28 15.47 5.25 5.43
N ARG A 29 16.20 4.19 5.10
CA ARG A 29 15.81 3.28 4.02
C ARG A 29 14.49 2.58 4.33
N CYS A 30 14.27 2.15 5.57
CA CYS A 30 13.03 1.53 5.99
C CYS A 30 11.85 2.48 5.82
N GLU A 31 11.98 3.73 6.27
CA GLU A 31 10.96 4.77 6.10
C GLU A 31 10.64 5.04 4.62
N GLU A 32 11.65 5.07 3.76
CA GLU A 32 11.47 5.23 2.32
C GLU A 32 10.73 4.05 1.70
N GLU A 33 11.06 2.81 2.10
CA GLU A 33 10.37 1.62 1.59
C GLU A 33 8.92 1.54 2.08
N VAL A 34 8.62 1.96 3.31
CA VAL A 34 7.24 2.10 3.80
C VAL A 34 6.46 3.08 2.92
N LYS A 35 7.00 4.28 2.68
CA LYS A 35 6.36 5.29 1.83
C LYS A 35 6.13 4.81 0.40
N LYS A 36 7.12 4.13 -0.20
CA LYS A 36 6.98 3.55 -1.55
C LYS A 36 5.89 2.49 -1.59
N ARG A 37 5.80 1.66 -0.55
CA ARG A 37 4.78 0.61 -0.45
C ARG A 37 3.38 1.22 -0.35
N ASP A 38 3.20 2.25 0.48
CA ASP A 38 1.91 2.93 0.62
C ASP A 38 1.47 3.57 -0.69
N MET A 39 2.40 4.24 -1.39
CA MET A 39 2.13 4.79 -2.72
C MET A 39 1.72 3.71 -3.72
N LYS A 40 2.42 2.57 -3.71
CA LYS A 40 2.07 1.43 -4.56
C LYS A 40 0.66 0.91 -4.26
N ILE A 41 0.28 0.79 -2.99
CA ILE A 41 -1.07 0.35 -2.60
C ILE A 41 -2.13 1.30 -3.17
N ILE A 42 -1.92 2.61 -3.08
CA ILE A 42 -2.85 3.60 -3.63
C ILE A 42 -3.00 3.42 -5.15
N LEU A 43 -1.88 3.31 -5.88
CA LEU A 43 -1.90 3.10 -7.33
C LEU A 43 -2.60 1.79 -7.73
N ASP A 44 -2.33 0.71 -7.00
CA ASP A 44 -2.98 -0.59 -7.24
C ASP A 44 -4.49 -0.53 -6.95
N LEU A 45 -4.93 0.28 -5.98
CA LEU A 45 -6.34 0.52 -5.69
C LEU A 45 -7.01 1.34 -6.80
N ASP A 46 -6.38 2.42 -7.27
CA ASP A 46 -6.90 3.24 -8.37
C ASP A 46 -7.04 2.43 -9.66
N GLN A 47 -6.05 1.58 -9.97
CA GLN A 47 -6.12 0.67 -11.10
C GLN A 47 -7.30 -0.30 -10.98
N LYS A 48 -7.53 -0.86 -9.80
CA LYS A 48 -8.68 -1.76 -9.57
C LYS A 48 -10.02 -1.05 -9.73
N VAL A 49 -10.14 0.20 -9.28
CA VAL A 49 -11.35 1.00 -9.48
C VAL A 49 -11.61 1.20 -10.98
N MET A 50 -10.58 1.56 -11.74
CA MET A 50 -10.69 1.72 -13.19
C MET A 50 -11.10 0.41 -13.88
N ASP A 51 -10.48 -0.71 -13.53
CA ASP A 51 -10.80 -2.02 -14.11
C ASP A 51 -12.26 -2.43 -13.83
N GLN A 52 -12.75 -2.17 -12.60
CA GLN A 52 -14.14 -2.40 -12.21
C GLN A 52 -15.11 -1.50 -12.99
N GLN A 53 -14.80 -0.21 -13.13
CA GLN A 53 -15.61 0.73 -13.92
C GLN A 53 -15.72 0.26 -15.38
N VAL A 54 -14.60 -0.08 -16.01
CA VAL A 54 -14.57 -0.59 -17.39
C VAL A 54 -15.37 -1.88 -17.53
N MET A 55 -15.23 -2.80 -16.59
CA MET A 55 -15.97 -4.07 -16.60
C MET A 55 -17.49 -3.83 -16.51
N LEU A 56 -17.94 -3.03 -15.55
CA LEU A 56 -19.36 -2.79 -15.28
C LEU A 56 -20.01 -1.95 -16.38
N GLU A 57 -19.30 -0.96 -16.91
CA GLU A 57 -19.72 -0.18 -18.07
C GLU A 57 -19.91 -1.09 -19.30
N ARG A 58 -18.94 -1.96 -19.59
CA ARG A 58 -19.04 -2.93 -20.70
C ARG A 58 -20.14 -3.97 -20.51
N ALA A 59 -20.41 -4.36 -19.27
CA ALA A 59 -21.53 -5.23 -18.94
C ALA A 59 -22.90 -4.51 -19.02
N GLY A 60 -22.91 -3.19 -19.25
CA GLY A 60 -24.12 -2.39 -19.34
C GLY A 60 -24.79 -2.12 -17.99
N VAL A 61 -24.05 -2.22 -16.88
CA VAL A 61 -24.59 -1.95 -15.55
C VAL A 61 -24.84 -0.44 -15.39
N PRO A 62 -26.09 0.00 -15.15
CA PRO A 62 -26.40 1.42 -15.05
C PRO A 62 -25.64 2.11 -13.92
N GLY A 63 -25.23 3.37 -14.16
CA GLY A 63 -24.51 4.18 -13.18
C GLY A 63 -23.00 3.99 -13.18
N PHE A 64 -22.47 3.01 -13.93
CA PHE A 64 -21.03 2.78 -14.08
C PHE A 64 -20.51 3.29 -15.43
N PHE A 65 -19.46 4.10 -15.35
CA PHE A 65 -18.67 4.62 -16.46
C PHE A 65 -17.28 5.00 -15.92
N VAL A 66 -16.27 5.02 -16.78
CA VAL A 66 -14.91 5.42 -16.37
C VAL A 66 -14.88 6.89 -15.92
N THR A 67 -14.45 7.14 -14.69
CA THR A 67 -14.37 8.50 -14.11
C THR A 67 -13.35 8.59 -12.98
N ASN A 68 -12.65 9.74 -12.94
CA ASN A 68 -11.73 10.11 -11.86
C ASN A 68 -12.34 11.16 -10.91
N LYS A 69 -13.61 11.55 -11.10
CA LYS A 69 -14.28 12.50 -10.22
C LYS A 69 -14.67 11.81 -8.93
N ARG A 70 -14.17 12.34 -7.80
CA ARG A 70 -14.41 11.79 -6.46
C ARG A 70 -15.89 11.51 -6.16
N GLN A 71 -16.78 12.43 -6.53
CA GLN A 71 -18.21 12.33 -6.28
C GLN A 71 -18.83 11.15 -7.05
N ASP A 72 -18.45 10.97 -8.31
CA ASP A 72 -18.95 9.87 -9.14
C ASP A 72 -18.42 8.53 -8.64
N ILE A 73 -17.13 8.46 -8.27
CA ILE A 73 -16.53 7.25 -7.68
C ILE A 73 -17.27 6.87 -6.39
N GLN A 74 -17.55 7.84 -5.51
CA GLN A 74 -18.31 7.59 -4.29
C GLN A 74 -19.72 7.05 -4.59
N LEU A 75 -20.42 7.64 -5.56
CA LEU A 75 -21.74 7.15 -5.98
C LEU A 75 -21.66 5.71 -6.51
N GLN A 76 -20.70 5.42 -7.38
CA GLN A 76 -20.47 4.08 -7.93
C GLN A 76 -20.14 3.05 -6.83
N MET A 77 -19.39 3.45 -5.80
CA MET A 77 -19.14 2.60 -4.63
C MET A 77 -20.41 2.30 -3.84
N TYR A 78 -21.29 3.28 -3.62
CA TYR A 78 -22.57 3.03 -2.96
C TYR A 78 -23.49 2.13 -3.80
N LEU A 79 -23.48 2.26 -5.12
CA LEU A 79 -24.21 1.36 -6.02
C LEU A 79 -23.67 -0.07 -5.94
N LEU A 80 -22.34 -0.25 -5.92
CA LEU A 80 -21.71 -1.56 -5.72
C LEU A 80 -22.13 -2.20 -4.41
N GLU A 81 -22.07 -1.43 -3.31
CA GLU A 81 -22.49 -1.91 -1.99
C GLU A 81 -23.97 -2.31 -1.99
N PHE A 82 -24.83 -1.53 -2.64
CA PHE A 82 -26.25 -1.85 -2.77
C PHE A 82 -26.49 -3.15 -3.55
N ILE A 83 -25.87 -3.30 -4.72
CA ILE A 83 -25.98 -4.52 -5.55
C ILE A 83 -25.46 -5.74 -4.77
N GLN A 84 -24.33 -5.59 -4.06
CA GLN A 84 -23.78 -6.65 -3.24
C GLN A 84 -24.71 -7.03 -2.08
N ARG A 85 -25.36 -6.07 -1.42
CA ARG A 85 -26.34 -6.37 -0.38
C ARG A 85 -27.53 -7.13 -0.96
N LEU A 86 -28.08 -6.70 -2.10
CA LEU A 86 -29.17 -7.40 -2.78
C LEU A 86 -28.81 -8.85 -3.14
N SER A 87 -27.57 -9.12 -3.57
CA SER A 87 -27.15 -10.47 -3.94
C SER A 87 -27.10 -11.45 -2.77
N HIS A 88 -27.10 -10.95 -1.52
CA HIS A 88 -27.11 -11.75 -0.30
C HIS A 88 -28.46 -11.71 0.41
N MET A 89 -29.48 -11.05 -0.17
CA MET A 89 -30.83 -11.07 0.36
C MET A 89 -31.53 -12.35 -0.07
N ASP A 90 -32.08 -13.09 0.90
CA ASP A 90 -33.01 -14.18 0.63
C ASP A 90 -34.29 -13.59 0.03
N ILE A 91 -34.61 -13.96 -1.20
CA ILE A 91 -35.86 -13.54 -1.85
C ILE A 91 -37.00 -14.39 -1.24
N PRO A 92 -37.97 -13.77 -0.53
CA PRO A 92 -39.11 -14.52 -0.01
C PRO A 92 -39.86 -15.16 -1.18
N SER A 93 -40.07 -16.47 -1.09
CA SER A 93 -40.82 -17.28 -2.08
C SER A 93 -42.33 -17.08 -1.95
#